data_AF-A0A812U9U8-F1
#
_entry.id   AF-A0A812U9U8-F1
#
_cell.length_a   1.000
_cell.length_b   1.000
_cell.length_c   1.000
_cell.angle_alpha   90.00
_cell.angle_beta   90.00
_cell.angle_gamma   90.00
#
_symmetry.space_group_name_H-M   'P 1'
#
loop_
_entity.id
_entity.type
_entity.pdbx_description
1 polymer ?
#
loop_
_entity_poly.entity_id
_entity_poly.type
_entity_poly.pdbx_seq_one_letter_code
_entity_poly.pdbx_strand_id
1 'polypeptide(L)'
;MVFEGLHPIYDEKARAQLDLAIYIDIVNDVKFAWKVQRDVAERGWTEEQVREDIEKRLPDFSKYVDPQKACFSVGEGWCMSSGGWILRLEGWEDCRFRVGV
;
A
#
# COMPACT_ATOMS: atom_id res chain seq x y z
N MET A 1 -3.85 6.62 -19.00
CA MET A 1 -4.09 5.19 -18.71
C MET A 1 -3.71 4.96 -17.25
N VAL A 2 -4.42 4.09 -16.52
CA VAL A 2 -4.14 3.82 -15.11
C VAL A 2 -3.61 2.40 -14.99
N PHE A 3 -2.48 2.24 -14.28
CA PHE A 3 -1.90 0.95 -13.96
C PHE A 3 -2.00 0.74 -12.45
N GLU A 4 -2.78 -0.25 -12.04
CA GLU A 4 -2.97 -0.60 -10.64
C GLU A 4 -2.37 -1.97 -10.33
N GLY A 5 -1.88 -2.15 -9.10
CA GLY A 5 -1.31 -3.42 -8.65
C GLY A 5 -0.25 -3.23 -7.57
N LEU A 6 0.43 -4.34 -7.26
CA LEU A 6 1.47 -4.37 -6.22
C LEU A 6 2.85 -3.91 -6.72
N HIS A 7 3.13 -3.99 -8.02
CA HIS A 7 4.45 -3.72 -8.60
C HIS A 7 4.48 -2.75 -9.82
N PRO A 8 3.60 -1.74 -9.99
CA PRO A 8 3.64 -0.87 -11.18
C PRO A 8 4.95 -0.07 -11.33
N ILE A 9 5.63 0.18 -10.23
CA ILE A 9 6.84 1.01 -10.14
C ILE A 9 8.08 0.22 -9.73
N TYR A 10 7.96 -1.10 -9.64
CA TYR A 10 9.06 -1.99 -9.24
C TYR A 10 10.14 -2.07 -10.33
N ASP A 11 9.72 -2.15 -11.60
CA ASP A 11 10.62 -2.18 -12.75
C ASP A 11 10.95 -0.75 -13.23
N GLU A 12 12.22 -0.50 -13.47
CA GLU A 12 12.71 0.82 -13.89
C GLU A 12 12.15 1.26 -15.24
N LYS A 13 11.97 0.34 -16.20
CA LYS A 13 11.44 0.67 -17.53
C LYS A 13 9.96 1.03 -17.45
N ALA A 14 9.20 0.28 -16.67
CA ALA A 14 7.79 0.59 -16.43
C ALA A 14 7.65 1.97 -15.77
N ARG A 15 8.47 2.23 -14.75
CA ARG A 15 8.48 3.48 -14.01
C ARG A 15 8.84 4.70 -14.86
N ALA A 16 9.81 4.57 -15.76
CA ALA A 16 10.22 5.65 -16.65
C ALA A 16 9.13 6.09 -17.66
N GLN A 17 8.10 5.25 -17.85
CA GLN A 17 6.97 5.55 -18.73
C GLN A 17 5.76 6.15 -17.99
N LEU A 18 5.83 6.28 -16.67
CA LEU A 18 4.74 6.83 -15.87
C LEU A 18 4.86 8.36 -15.80
N ASP A 19 3.80 9.05 -16.19
CA ASP A 19 3.70 10.50 -16.04
C ASP A 19 3.48 10.91 -14.57
N LEU A 20 2.72 10.09 -13.84
CA LEU A 20 2.38 10.27 -12.43
C LEU A 20 2.34 8.90 -11.75
N ALA A 21 2.93 8.83 -10.56
CA ALA A 21 2.84 7.65 -9.72
C ALA A 21 2.31 8.02 -8.32
N ILE A 22 1.42 7.19 -7.80
CA ILE A 22 0.80 7.34 -6.48
C ILE A 22 1.05 6.05 -5.71
N TYR A 23 1.65 6.17 -4.53
CA TYR A 23 1.79 5.07 -3.59
C TYR A 23 0.82 5.25 -2.44
N ILE A 24 -0.02 4.25 -2.19
CA ILE A 24 -0.97 4.28 -1.07
C ILE A 24 -0.36 3.47 0.07
N ASP A 25 0.14 4.16 1.09
CA ASP A 25 0.62 3.53 2.32
C ASP A 25 -0.52 3.39 3.31
N ILE A 26 -0.85 2.17 3.71
CA ILE A 26 -1.95 1.91 4.64
C ILE A 26 -1.36 1.36 5.93
N VAL A 27 -1.65 2.02 7.05
CA VAL A 27 -1.19 1.54 8.36
C VAL A 27 -1.81 0.18 8.70
N ASN A 28 -1.06 -0.65 9.43
CA ASN A 28 -1.45 -2.04 9.70
C ASN A 28 -2.79 -2.15 10.43
N ASP A 29 -3.09 -1.23 11.35
CA ASP A 29 -4.36 -1.23 12.08
C ASP A 29 -5.56 -1.03 11.15
N VAL A 30 -5.43 -0.12 10.17
CA VAL A 30 -6.45 0.12 9.15
C VAL A 30 -6.58 -1.08 8.22
N LYS A 31 -5.45 -1.69 7.80
CA LYS A 31 -5.47 -2.93 7.01
C LYS A 31 -6.20 -4.05 7.75
N PHE A 32 -5.93 -4.21 9.05
CA PHE A 32 -6.56 -5.23 9.89
C PHE A 32 -8.06 -4.97 10.01
N ALA A 33 -8.45 -3.77 10.40
CA ALA A 33 -9.85 -3.42 10.64
C ALA A 33 -10.71 -3.59 9.38
N TRP A 34 -10.21 -3.15 8.23
CA TRP A 34 -10.89 -3.35 6.95
C TRP A 34 -10.96 -4.83 6.55
N LYS A 35 -9.88 -5.58 6.73
CA LYS A 35 -9.85 -7.01 6.38
C LYS A 35 -10.74 -7.85 7.28
N VAL A 36 -10.84 -7.52 8.56
CA VAL A 36 -11.80 -8.11 9.49
C VAL A 36 -13.23 -7.83 9.03
N GLN A 37 -13.59 -6.58 8.73
CA GLN A 37 -14.94 -6.29 8.24
C GLN A 37 -15.29 -7.07 6.98
N ARG A 38 -14.38 -7.14 5.99
CA ARG A 38 -14.63 -7.88 4.76
C ARG A 38 -14.68 -9.39 4.99
N ASP A 39 -13.66 -9.97 5.63
CA ASP A 39 -13.50 -11.42 5.70
C ASP A 39 -14.40 -12.05 6.80
N VAL A 40 -14.75 -11.32 7.86
CA VAL A 40 -15.77 -11.77 8.82
C VAL A 40 -17.18 -11.65 8.22
N ALA A 41 -17.51 -10.51 7.59
CA ALA A 41 -18.86 -10.29 7.06
C ALA A 41 -19.17 -11.11 5.81
N GLU A 42 -18.21 -11.29 4.90
CA GLU A 42 -18.45 -11.96 3.61
C GLU A 42 -17.97 -13.41 3.58
N ARG A 43 -16.98 -13.79 4.40
CA ARG A 43 -16.32 -15.12 4.34
C ARG A 43 -16.45 -15.95 5.62
N GLY A 44 -16.95 -15.37 6.71
CA GLY A 44 -17.14 -16.07 7.98
C GLY A 44 -15.84 -16.48 8.68
N TRP A 45 -14.74 -15.77 8.42
CA TRP A 45 -13.45 -16.03 9.07
C TRP A 45 -13.47 -15.52 10.51
N THR A 46 -12.59 -16.04 11.37
CA THR A 46 -12.37 -15.45 12.71
C THR A 46 -11.28 -14.39 12.67
N GLU A 47 -11.26 -13.49 13.66
CA GLU A 47 -10.25 -12.42 13.75
C GLU A 47 -8.82 -12.97 13.82
N GLU A 48 -8.63 -14.12 14.47
CA GLU A 48 -7.34 -14.80 14.59
C GLU A 48 -6.83 -15.29 13.23
N GLN A 49 -7.71 -15.85 12.39
CA GLN A 49 -7.35 -16.30 11.04
C GLN A 49 -6.93 -15.11 10.15
N VAL A 50 -7.61 -13.98 10.30
CA VAL A 50 -7.25 -12.73 9.60
C VAL A 50 -5.89 -12.22 10.06
N ARG A 51 -5.60 -12.26 11.38
CA ARG A 51 -4.30 -11.87 11.93
C ARG A 51 -3.17 -12.75 11.38
N GLU A 52 -3.35 -14.07 11.41
CA GLU A 52 -2.34 -14.99 10.88
C GLU A 52 -2.06 -14.78 9.39
N ASP A 53 -3.08 -14.56 8.56
CA ASP A 53 -2.87 -14.31 7.13
C ASP A 53 -2.13 -12.99 6.88
N ILE A 54 -2.32 -11.98 7.72
CA ILE A 54 -1.55 -10.73 7.66
C ILE A 54 -0.10 -10.96 8.05
N GLU A 55 0.15 -11.66 9.16
CA GLU A 55 1.52 -11.95 9.63
C GLU A 55 2.30 -12.78 8.61
N LYS A 56 1.65 -13.77 7.96
CA LYS A 56 2.26 -14.58 6.89
C LYS A 56 2.71 -13.75 5.69
N ARG A 57 1.99 -12.66 5.37
CA ARG A 57 2.26 -11.82 4.19
C ARG A 57 3.16 -10.62 4.48
N LEU A 58 3.33 -10.27 5.75
CA LEU A 58 4.20 -9.17 6.19
C LEU A 58 5.65 -9.30 5.66
N PRO A 59 6.33 -10.47 5.71
CA PRO A 59 7.70 -10.58 5.19
C PRO A 59 7.78 -10.34 3.67
N ASP A 60 6.81 -10.83 2.90
CA ASP A 60 6.76 -10.59 1.45
C ASP A 60 6.47 -9.12 1.14
N PHE A 61 5.56 -8.49 1.91
CA PHE A 61 5.25 -7.07 1.77
C PHE A 61 6.50 -6.21 2.00
N SER A 62 7.21 -6.45 3.10
CA SER A 62 8.44 -5.69 3.43
C SER A 62 9.55 -5.89 2.41
N LYS A 63 9.59 -7.03 1.71
CA LYS A 63 10.64 -7.35 0.74
C LYS A 63 10.37 -6.84 -0.67
N TYR A 64 9.11 -6.84 -1.11
CA TYR A 64 8.76 -6.57 -2.51
C TYR A 64 7.88 -5.32 -2.70
N VAL A 65 7.07 -4.95 -1.71
CA VAL A 65 6.09 -3.86 -1.83
C VAL A 65 6.53 -2.59 -1.11
N ASP A 66 7.10 -2.71 0.09
CA ASP A 66 7.58 -1.56 0.87
C ASP A 66 8.79 -0.82 0.24
N PRO A 67 9.77 -1.49 -0.42
CA PRO A 67 10.90 -0.79 -1.05
C PRO A 67 10.49 0.20 -2.14
N GLN A 68 9.32 -0.01 -2.76
CA GLN A 68 8.79 0.89 -3.78
C GLN A 68 8.45 2.29 -3.22
N LYS A 69 8.27 2.44 -1.90
CA LYS A 69 8.10 3.75 -1.23
C LYS A 69 9.33 4.65 -1.33
N ALA A 70 10.53 4.05 -1.27
CA ALA A 70 11.78 4.80 -1.30
C ALA A 70 11.92 5.63 -2.59
N CYS A 71 11.28 5.17 -3.68
CA CYS A 71 11.17 5.88 -4.94
C CYS A 71 10.49 7.26 -4.87
N PHE A 72 9.72 7.51 -3.81
CA PHE A 72 8.97 8.75 -3.65
C PHE A 72 9.53 9.66 -2.54
N SER A 73 10.55 9.21 -1.80
CA SER A 73 11.11 10.01 -0.70
C SER A 73 12.17 10.99 -1.24
N VAL A 74 12.03 12.27 -0.90
CA VAL A 74 12.92 13.35 -1.36
C VAL A 74 14.26 13.26 -0.61
N GLY A 75 15.34 12.89 -1.29
CA GLY A 75 16.68 12.95 -0.70
C GLY A 75 17.76 12.07 -1.33
N GLU A 76 17.40 10.99 -2.03
CA GLU A 76 18.37 10.08 -2.63
C GLU A 76 18.19 9.98 -4.15
N GLY A 77 18.56 11.04 -4.86
CA GLY A 77 19.15 11.04 -6.21
C GLY A 77 18.45 10.36 -7.40
N TRP A 78 17.39 9.58 -7.24
CA TRP A 78 16.80 8.76 -8.29
C TRP A 78 15.35 8.54 -7.95
N CYS A 79 14.42 8.95 -8.83
CA CYS A 79 13.37 8.02 -9.25
C CYS A 79 12.40 8.59 -10.29
N MET A 80 11.96 9.86 -10.23
CA MET A 80 11.03 10.40 -11.23
C MET A 80 11.30 11.86 -11.60
N SER A 81 11.26 12.18 -12.89
CA SER A 81 11.35 13.55 -13.41
C SER A 81 10.06 14.37 -13.22
N SER A 82 8.92 13.71 -12.99
CA SER A 82 7.58 14.29 -13.01
C SER A 82 6.87 14.34 -11.65
N GLY A 83 7.54 13.91 -10.57
CA GLY A 83 6.99 13.91 -9.21
C GLY A 83 6.07 12.73 -8.92
N GLY A 84 5.92 12.40 -7.64
CA GLY A 84 5.04 11.34 -7.19
C GLY A 84 4.64 11.56 -5.73
N TRP A 85 3.51 10.97 -5.34
CA TRP A 85 2.90 11.22 -4.04
C TRP A 85 2.75 9.93 -3.25
N ILE A 86 3.08 9.98 -1.97
CA ILE A 86 2.68 8.95 -1.01
C ILE A 86 1.45 9.46 -0.29
N LEU A 87 0.35 8.71 -0.35
CA LEU A 87 -0.84 8.96 0.45
C LEU A 87 -0.85 7.98 1.60
N ARG A 88 -0.75 8.47 2.83
CA ARG A 88 -0.78 7.63 4.02
C ARG A 88 -2.20 7.57 4.57
N LEU A 89 -2.81 6.40 4.55
CA LEU A 89 -4.11 6.15 5.16
C LEU A 89 -3.91 5.81 6.64
N GLU A 90 -4.39 6.70 7.49
CA GLU A 90 -4.31 6.63 8.94
C GLU A 90 -5.71 6.67 9.53
N GLY A 91 -6.04 5.78 10.46
CA GLY A 91 -7.36 5.74 11.08
C GLY A 91 -8.49 5.31 10.14
N TRP A 92 -9.46 4.60 10.71
CA TRP A 92 -10.62 4.14 9.99
C TRP A 92 -11.83 4.12 10.91
N GLU A 93 -12.83 4.93 10.56
CA GLU A 93 -14.09 5.03 11.30
C GLU A 93 -15.21 5.20 10.28
N ASP A 94 -16.23 4.34 10.35
CA ASP A 94 -17.47 4.49 9.59
C ASP A 94 -17.26 4.74 8.08
N CYS A 95 -16.49 3.84 7.45
CA CYS A 95 -16.08 3.90 6.03
C CYS A 95 -15.27 5.17 5.62
N ARG A 96 -14.73 5.92 6.57
CA ARG A 96 -13.88 7.10 6.33
C ARG A 96 -12.44 6.84 6.74
N PHE A 97 -11.51 7.32 5.92
CA PHE A 97 -10.07 7.32 6.20
C PHE A 97 -9.60 8.73 6.52
N ARG A 98 -8.66 8.87 7.46
CA ARG A 98 -7.85 10.09 7.55
C ARG A 98 -6.64 9.88 6.63
N VAL A 99 -6.32 10.90 5.85
CA VAL A 99 -5.23 10.86 4.88
C VAL A 99 -4.15 11.85 5.31
N GLY A 100 -2.95 11.34 5.56
CA GLY A 100 -1.73 12.11 5.72
C GLY A 100 -0.99 12.22 4.38
N VAL A 101 -0.26 13.32 4.20
CA VAL A 101 0.63 13.57 3.06
C VAL A 101 2.07 13.61 3.56
#